data_AF-A0A4Y2FAR6-F1
#
_entry.id   AF-A0A4Y2FAR6-F1
#
_cell.length_a   1.000
_cell.length_b   1.000
_cell.length_c   1.000
_cell.angle_alpha   90.00
_cell.angle_beta   90.00
_cell.angle_gamma   90.00
#
_symmetry.space_group_name_H-M   'P 1'
#
loop_
_entity.id
_entity.type
_entity.pdbx_description
1 polymer ?
#
loop_
_entity_poly.entity_id
_entity_poly.type
_entity_poly.pdbx_seq_one_letter_code
_entity_poly.pdbx_strand_id
1 'polypeptide(L)'
;MSSIPQRFNQDELSDLTRDLNLSKEASELLASRLNNKNLLEEGNKITFYCTREKGLLPFFSQEDNLVFCYEIRGLLEKMGLPKYFPDDFRLFIDSSKRILKYFLLHIGNKYGTIPTAHSTKMKEVYNIIDLVSEKMKYSKT
;
A
#
# COMPACT_ATOMS: atom_id res chain seq x y z
N MET A 1 -41.35 27.99 0.30
CA MET A 1 -41.33 26.90 1.30
C MET A 1 -39.90 26.38 1.35
N SER A 2 -39.19 26.52 2.47
CA SER A 2 -37.85 25.95 2.60
C SER A 2 -38.02 24.46 2.92
N SER A 3 -37.88 23.60 1.90
CA SER A 3 -37.87 22.15 2.09
C SER A 3 -36.60 21.77 2.85
N ILE A 4 -36.74 21.08 3.97
CA ILE A 4 -35.60 20.53 4.69
C ILE A 4 -34.84 19.62 3.72
N PRO A 5 -33.53 19.83 3.51
CA PRO A 5 -32.76 19.00 2.59
C PRO A 5 -32.71 17.56 3.10
N GLN A 6 -32.95 16.60 2.21
CA GLN A 6 -32.83 15.18 2.51
C GLN A 6 -31.38 14.88 2.91
N ARG A 7 -31.23 14.18 4.04
CA ARG A 7 -29.93 13.70 4.52
C ARG A 7 -29.69 12.31 3.96
N PHE A 8 -28.43 12.01 3.66
CA PHE A 8 -28.00 10.67 3.26
C PHE A 8 -27.84 9.80 4.50
N ASN A 9 -28.36 8.58 4.47
CA ASN A 9 -27.99 7.53 5.41
C ASN A 9 -26.66 6.85 4.96
N GLN A 10 -26.17 5.91 5.76
CA GLN A 10 -24.89 5.24 5.50
C GLN A 10 -24.88 4.44 4.19
N ASP A 11 -25.98 3.74 3.89
CA ASP A 11 -26.09 2.89 2.70
C ASP A 11 -26.15 3.75 1.44
N GLU A 12 -26.93 4.84 1.45
CA GLU A 12 -27.02 5.79 0.35
C GLU A 12 -25.66 6.47 0.08
N LEU A 13 -24.89 6.80 1.12
CA LEU A 13 -23.55 7.35 0.98
C LEU A 13 -22.57 6.32 0.38
N SER A 14 -22.67 5.07 0.79
CA SER A 14 -21.86 3.96 0.27
C SER A 14 -22.21 3.62 -1.19
N ASP A 15 -23.51 3.59 -1.52
CA ASP A 15 -24.00 3.41 -2.89
C ASP A 15 -23.55 4.56 -3.79
N LEU A 16 -23.70 5.82 -3.34
CA LEU A 16 -23.21 6.98 -4.08
C LEU A 16 -21.71 6.90 -4.35
N THR A 17 -20.92 6.49 -3.35
CA THR A 17 -19.47 6.30 -3.49
C THR A 17 -19.13 5.23 -4.53
N ARG A 18 -19.88 4.12 -4.53
CA ARG A 18 -19.70 3.00 -5.48
C ARG A 18 -20.11 3.40 -6.90
N ASP A 19 -21.27 4.04 -7.05
CA ASP A 19 -21.84 4.40 -8.34
C ASP A 19 -21.00 5.47 -9.06
N LEU A 20 -20.39 6.37 -8.29
CA LEU A 20 -19.40 7.34 -8.78
C LEU A 20 -17.99 6.75 -8.95
N ASN A 21 -17.77 5.49 -8.55
CA ASN A 21 -16.48 4.80 -8.60
C ASN A 21 -15.33 5.61 -7.98
N LEU A 22 -15.57 6.20 -6.80
CA LEU A 22 -14.60 7.09 -6.16
C LEU A 22 -13.43 6.32 -5.56
N SER A 23 -12.22 6.92 -5.63
CA SER A 23 -11.09 6.47 -4.82
C SER A 23 -11.39 6.71 -3.33
N LYS A 24 -10.69 6.00 -2.43
CA LYS A 24 -10.91 6.16 -0.99
C LYS A 24 -10.73 7.60 -0.52
N GLU A 25 -9.76 8.32 -1.07
CA GLU A 25 -9.50 9.73 -0.78
C GLU A 25 -10.65 10.63 -1.26
N ALA A 26 -11.18 10.35 -2.46
CA ALA A 26 -12.33 11.08 -3.00
C ALA A 26 -13.61 10.78 -2.21
N SER A 27 -13.83 9.54 -1.77
CA SER A 27 -14.94 9.15 -0.90
C SER A 27 -14.88 9.86 0.45
N GLU A 28 -13.70 9.90 1.07
CA GLU A 28 -13.46 10.63 2.33
C GLU A 28 -13.75 12.12 2.17
N LEU A 29 -13.25 12.74 1.09
CA LEU A 29 -13.50 14.14 0.79
C LEU A 29 -14.99 14.42 0.59
N LEU A 30 -15.70 13.57 -0.17
CA LEU A 30 -17.13 13.69 -0.39
C LEU A 30 -17.91 13.63 0.93
N ALA A 31 -17.67 12.60 1.73
CA ALA A 31 -18.32 12.43 3.03
C ALA A 31 -18.07 13.63 3.96
N SER A 32 -16.83 14.14 3.99
CA SER A 32 -16.47 15.35 4.75
C SER A 32 -17.24 16.60 4.28
N ARG A 33 -17.37 16.80 2.96
CA ARG A 33 -18.12 17.94 2.40
C ARG A 33 -19.63 17.83 2.66
N LEU A 34 -20.21 16.64 2.59
CA LEU A 34 -21.62 16.40 2.93
C LEU A 34 -21.89 16.63 4.42
N ASN A 35 -20.97 16.19 5.28
CA ASN A 35 -21.05 16.42 6.72
C ASN A 35 -21.02 17.92 7.06
N ASN A 36 -20.09 18.67 6.45
CA ASN A 36 -19.99 20.13 6.65
C ASN A 36 -21.24 20.90 6.20
N LYS A 37 -22.05 20.33 5.30
CA LYS A 37 -23.33 20.89 4.86
C LYS A 37 -24.53 20.35 5.65
N ASN A 38 -24.32 19.55 6.69
CA ASN A 38 -25.36 18.88 7.48
C ASN A 38 -26.30 18.00 6.63
N LEU A 39 -25.74 17.38 5.57
CA LEU A 39 -26.46 16.50 4.65
C LEU A 39 -26.30 15.01 4.99
N LEU A 40 -25.67 14.68 6.12
CA LEU A 40 -25.55 13.31 6.60
C LEU A 40 -26.44 13.11 7.82
N GLU A 41 -27.01 11.92 7.95
CA GLU A 41 -27.73 11.52 9.16
C GLU A 41 -26.80 11.39 10.37
N GLU A 42 -27.36 11.60 11.55
CA GLU A 42 -26.64 11.47 12.81
C GLU A 42 -26.31 9.99 13.06
N GLY A 43 -25.03 9.66 13.15
CA GLY A 43 -24.55 8.27 13.30
C GLY A 43 -23.85 7.70 12.06
N ASN A 44 -23.85 8.41 10.92
CA ASN A 44 -23.04 8.02 9.77
C ASN A 44 -21.55 8.00 10.11
N LYS A 45 -20.87 6.93 9.69
CA LYS A 45 -19.44 6.74 9.93
C LYS A 45 -18.65 7.25 8.73
N ILE A 46 -17.89 8.32 8.95
CA ILE A 46 -16.90 8.77 7.98
C ILE A 46 -15.66 7.88 8.14
N THR A 47 -15.39 7.04 7.16
CA THR A 47 -14.15 6.25 7.12
C THR A 47 -13.04 7.08 6.49
N PHE A 48 -11.93 7.22 7.21
CA PHE A 48 -10.74 7.89 6.72
C PHE A 48 -9.82 6.92 6.00
N TYR A 49 -9.15 7.39 4.94
CA TYR A 49 -8.11 6.64 4.29
C TYR A 49 -6.97 6.36 5.27
N CYS A 50 -6.55 5.09 5.37
CA CYS A 50 -5.44 4.70 6.21
C CYS A 50 -4.18 5.35 5.66
N THR A 51 -3.46 6.13 6.47
CA THR A 51 -2.25 6.87 6.05
C THR A 51 -0.96 6.29 6.62
N ARG A 52 -1.02 5.10 7.23
CA ARG A 52 0.11 4.44 7.90
C ARG A 52 1.26 4.16 6.95
N GLU A 53 0.96 3.91 5.69
CA GLU A 53 1.91 3.67 4.61
C GLU A 53 2.66 4.93 4.18
N LYS A 54 2.13 6.15 4.43
CA LYS A 54 2.78 7.40 4.00
C LYS A 54 4.20 7.54 4.53
N GLY A 55 4.47 7.03 5.73
CA GLY A 55 5.81 7.03 6.34
C GLY A 55 6.78 6.05 5.69
N LEU A 56 6.28 5.09 4.90
CA LEU A 56 7.05 4.03 4.23
C LEU A 56 7.23 4.32 2.74
N LEU A 57 6.32 5.08 2.11
CA LEU A 57 6.41 5.45 0.69
C LEU A 57 7.79 6.00 0.27
N PRO A 58 8.51 6.81 1.07
CA PRO A 58 9.81 7.32 0.67
C PRO A 58 10.86 6.26 0.37
N PHE A 59 10.71 5.02 0.87
CA PHE A 59 11.68 3.92 0.63
C PHE A 59 11.37 3.09 -0.62
N PHE A 60 10.26 3.39 -1.30
CA PHE A 60 9.83 2.69 -2.50
C PHE A 60 9.93 3.59 -3.72
N SER A 61 10.22 2.98 -4.87
CA SER A 61 10.14 3.59 -6.18
C SER A 61 9.25 2.72 -7.09
N GLN A 62 8.68 3.35 -8.10
CA GLN A 62 7.91 2.66 -9.12
C GLN A 62 8.50 2.98 -10.50
N GLU A 63 8.78 1.93 -11.26
CA GLU A 63 9.17 2.00 -12.66
C GLU A 63 8.27 1.08 -13.47
N ASP A 64 7.54 1.64 -14.44
CA ASP A 64 6.54 0.94 -15.23
C ASP A 64 5.55 0.13 -14.36
N ASN A 65 5.68 -1.20 -14.40
CA ASN A 65 4.82 -2.16 -13.70
C ASN A 65 5.55 -2.83 -12.51
N LEU A 66 6.68 -2.28 -12.08
CA LEU A 66 7.48 -2.76 -10.97
C LEU A 66 7.51 -1.70 -9.87
N VAL A 67 7.08 -2.10 -8.67
CA VAL A 67 7.29 -1.34 -7.45
C VAL A 67 8.37 -2.05 -6.66
N PHE A 68 9.38 -1.34 -6.19
CA PHE A 68 10.50 -1.93 -5.45
C PHE A 68 10.98 -1.00 -4.34
N CYS A 69 11.48 -1.60 -3.26
CA CYS A 69 12.16 -0.90 -2.18
C CYS A 69 13.62 -0.70 -2.58
N TYR A 70 14.03 0.55 -2.74
CA TYR A 70 15.41 0.89 -3.13
C TYR A 70 16.34 1.11 -1.91
N GLU A 71 15.76 1.17 -0.71
CA GLU A 71 16.45 1.44 0.55
C GLU A 71 15.90 0.57 1.68
N ILE A 72 16.24 -0.72 1.64
CA ILE A 72 15.76 -1.74 2.60
C ILE A 72 16.14 -1.38 4.03
N ARG A 73 17.38 -0.91 4.24
CA ARG A 73 17.86 -0.56 5.59
C ARG A 73 17.00 0.53 6.22
N GLY A 74 16.78 1.63 5.48
CA GLY A 74 15.94 2.74 5.94
C GLY A 74 14.49 2.31 6.21
N LEU A 75 13.93 1.44 5.36
CA LEU A 75 12.60 0.87 5.58
C LEU A 75 12.52 0.12 6.91
N LEU A 76 13.48 -0.76 7.18
CA LEU A 76 13.51 -1.58 8.40
C LEU A 76 13.70 -0.74 9.65
N GLU A 77 14.61 0.24 9.61
CA GLU A 77 14.82 1.20 10.69
C GLU A 77 13.53 2.00 10.96
N LYS A 78 12.81 2.43 9.91
CA LYS A 78 11.52 3.12 10.05
C LYS A 78 10.43 2.23 10.64
N MET A 79 10.45 0.94 10.33
CA MET A 79 9.54 -0.05 10.91
C MET A 79 9.89 -0.43 12.37
N GLY A 80 10.97 0.12 12.92
CA GLY A 80 11.37 -0.08 14.32
C GLY A 80 12.37 -1.22 14.52
N LEU A 81 13.02 -1.72 13.46
CA LEU A 81 14.12 -2.66 13.60
C LEU A 81 15.38 -1.91 14.07
N PRO A 82 15.94 -2.22 15.26
CA PRO A 82 17.04 -1.43 15.83
C PRO A 82 18.36 -1.61 15.09
N LYS A 83 18.57 -2.77 14.47
CA LYS A 83 19.76 -3.07 13.66
C LYS A 83 19.42 -4.01 12.53
N TYR A 84 19.84 -3.64 11.32
CA TYR A 84 19.74 -4.47 10.13
C TYR A 84 21.10 -5.10 9.83
N PHE A 85 21.14 -6.43 9.77
CA PHE A 85 22.27 -7.21 9.28
C PHE A 85 21.82 -8.02 8.08
N PRO A 86 22.39 -7.81 6.88
CA PRO A 86 21.98 -8.55 5.69
C PRO A 86 22.01 -10.08 5.87
N ASP A 87 22.99 -10.61 6.59
CA ASP A 87 23.16 -12.05 6.83
C ASP A 87 22.02 -12.70 7.64
N ASP A 88 21.27 -11.90 8.41
CA ASP A 88 20.11 -12.37 9.16
C ASP A 88 18.85 -12.50 8.29
N PHE A 89 18.91 -12.03 7.04
CA PHE A 89 17.76 -11.99 6.13
C PHE A 89 18.04 -12.71 4.81
N ARG A 90 16.99 -13.32 4.25
CA ARG A 90 17.01 -13.95 2.92
C ARG A 90 15.91 -13.36 2.06
N LEU A 91 16.27 -13.11 0.81
CA LEU A 91 15.32 -12.74 -0.22
C LEU A 91 14.55 -13.98 -0.68
N PHE A 92 13.24 -13.90 -0.68
CA PHE A 92 12.32 -14.92 -1.14
C PHE A 92 11.52 -14.40 -2.32
N ILE A 93 11.43 -15.21 -3.36
CA ILE A 93 10.70 -14.88 -4.59
C ILE A 93 9.45 -15.75 -4.62
N ASP A 94 8.30 -15.10 -4.75
CA ASP A 94 7.03 -15.74 -5.04
C ASP A 94 6.58 -15.29 -6.42
N SER A 95 6.35 -16.24 -7.31
CA SER A 95 6.01 -15.95 -8.69
C SER A 95 4.82 -16.77 -9.17
N SER A 96 4.09 -16.19 -10.11
CA SER A 96 3.01 -16.82 -10.85
C SER A 96 3.11 -16.42 -12.32
N LYS A 97 2.20 -16.92 -13.16
CA LYS A 97 2.17 -16.56 -14.60
C LYS A 97 2.04 -15.06 -14.86
N ARG A 98 1.52 -14.28 -13.91
CA ARG A 98 1.21 -12.85 -14.09
C ARG A 98 1.81 -11.95 -13.01
N ILE A 99 2.27 -12.50 -11.90
CA ILE A 99 2.69 -11.70 -10.75
C ILE A 99 4.05 -12.19 -10.30
N LEU A 100 4.92 -11.24 -9.96
CA LEU A 100 6.22 -11.50 -9.35
C LEU A 100 6.32 -10.67 -8.08
N LYS A 101 6.67 -11.31 -6.96
CA LYS A 101 6.80 -10.68 -5.66
C LYS A 101 8.12 -11.07 -5.01
N TYR A 102 8.70 -10.10 -4.31
CA TYR A 102 9.90 -10.28 -3.52
C TYR A 102 9.59 -9.97 -2.07
N PHE A 103 10.12 -10.80 -1.21
CA PHE A 103 9.91 -10.74 0.22
C PHE A 103 11.25 -10.90 0.93
N LEU A 104 11.45 -10.13 1.99
CA LEU A 104 12.58 -10.28 2.89
C LEU A 104 12.14 -11.10 4.11
N LEU A 105 12.82 -12.21 4.35
CA LEU A 105 12.56 -13.14 5.45
C LEU A 105 13.72 -13.13 6.43
N HIS A 106 13.44 -12.97 7.71
CA HIS A 106 14.45 -13.13 8.75
C HIS A 106 14.68 -14.62 9.05
N ILE A 107 15.92 -15.12 8.96
CA ILE A 107 16.27 -16.56 9.04
C ILE A 107 15.77 -17.19 10.35
N GLY A 108 15.84 -16.46 11.46
CA GLY A 108 15.34 -16.93 12.76
C GLY A 108 13.84 -16.77 12.99
N ASN A 109 13.04 -16.38 11.98
CA ASN A 109 11.60 -16.11 12.08
C ASN A 109 11.17 -15.19 13.24
N LYS A 110 12.08 -14.33 13.71
CA LYS A 110 11.82 -13.38 14.81
C LYS A 110 10.91 -12.24 14.38
N TYR A 111 10.94 -11.89 13.10
CA TYR A 111 10.19 -10.80 12.50
C TYR A 111 9.27 -11.34 11.39
N GLY A 112 8.20 -10.60 11.12
CA GLY A 112 7.33 -10.89 10.00
C GLY A 112 8.03 -10.70 8.65
N THR A 113 7.51 -11.35 7.62
CA THR A 113 7.95 -11.20 6.23
C THR A 113 7.68 -9.79 5.72
N ILE A 114 8.64 -9.19 5.01
CA ILE A 114 8.53 -7.81 4.54
C ILE A 114 8.49 -7.80 3.01
N PRO A 115 7.41 -7.33 2.37
CA PRO A 115 7.36 -7.17 0.92
C PRO A 115 8.36 -6.11 0.47
N THR A 116 9.22 -6.45 -0.48
CA THR A 116 10.27 -5.55 -0.98
C THR A 116 10.09 -5.20 -2.44
N ALA A 117 9.48 -6.05 -3.25
CA ALA A 117 9.11 -5.69 -4.62
C ALA A 117 7.88 -6.44 -5.11
N HIS A 118 7.18 -5.85 -6.07
CA HIS A 118 5.96 -6.39 -6.65
C HIS A 118 5.80 -5.95 -8.11
N SER A 119 5.40 -6.88 -8.97
CA SER A 119 4.98 -6.59 -10.35
C SER A 119 3.78 -7.43 -10.76
N THR A 120 2.86 -6.84 -11.53
CA THR A 120 1.67 -7.51 -12.10
C THR A 120 1.83 -7.91 -13.57
N LYS A 121 3.00 -7.69 -14.16
CA LYS A 121 3.27 -8.00 -15.57
C LYS A 121 4.60 -8.72 -15.81
N MET A 122 5.46 -8.81 -14.79
CA MET A 122 6.73 -9.52 -14.87
C MET A 122 6.60 -10.99 -14.46
N LYS A 123 7.49 -11.82 -14.98
CA LYS A 123 7.62 -13.24 -14.65
C LYS A 123 9.00 -13.52 -14.06
N GLU A 124 9.11 -14.63 -13.35
CA GLU A 124 10.39 -15.13 -12.86
C GLU A 124 11.25 -15.64 -14.02
N VAL A 125 12.16 -14.76 -14.47
CA VAL A 125 13.15 -15.04 -15.51
C VAL A 125 14.45 -14.37 -15.06
N TYR A 126 15.61 -15.01 -15.30
CA TYR A 126 16.91 -14.53 -14.81
C TYR A 126 17.16 -13.03 -15.03
N ASN A 127 16.94 -12.53 -16.25
CA ASN A 127 17.14 -11.10 -16.57
C ASN A 127 16.26 -10.17 -15.72
N ILE A 128 15.04 -10.60 -15.40
CA ILE A 128 14.12 -9.84 -14.55
C ILE A 128 14.56 -9.92 -13.09
N ILE A 129 15.02 -11.08 -12.64
CA ILE A 129 15.54 -11.25 -11.27
C ILE A 129 16.76 -10.37 -11.05
N ASP A 130 17.67 -10.35 -12.02
CA ASP A 130 18.87 -9.52 -11.97
C ASP A 130 18.50 -8.02 -11.96
N LEU A 131 17.57 -7.61 -12.84
CA LEU A 131 17.04 -6.24 -12.86
C LEU A 131 16.45 -5.82 -11.50
N VAL A 132 15.57 -6.64 -10.92
CA VAL A 132 14.92 -6.30 -9.64
C VAL A 132 15.95 -6.28 -8.51
N SER A 133 16.91 -7.20 -8.51
CA SER A 133 17.97 -7.26 -7.49
C SER A 133 18.86 -6.01 -7.53
N GLU A 134 19.22 -5.55 -8.73
CA GLU A 134 19.99 -4.31 -8.93
C GLU A 134 19.21 -3.09 -8.42
N LYS A 135 17.93 -2.98 -8.78
CA LYS A 135 17.04 -1.89 -8.35
C LYS A 135 16.87 -1.83 -6.83
N MET A 136 16.78 -2.99 -6.19
CA MET A 136 16.73 -3.11 -4.73
C MET A 136 18.09 -2.90 -4.04
N LYS A 137 19.18 -2.75 -4.81
CA LYS A 137 20.57 -2.74 -4.32
C LYS A 137 20.89 -3.96 -3.46
N TYR A 138 20.27 -5.09 -3.76
CA TYR A 138 20.50 -6.34 -3.05
C TYR A 138 21.67 -7.06 -3.71
N SER A 139 22.86 -6.93 -3.13
CA SER A 139 24.07 -7.58 -3.64
C SER A 139 23.96 -9.10 -3.49
N LYS A 140 24.21 -9.85 -4.57
CA LYS A 140 24.51 -11.28 -4.48
C LYS A 140 25.81 -11.42 -3.69
N THR A 141 25.74 -12.05 -2.52
CA THR A 141 26.92 -12.52 -1.78
C THR A 141 27.52 -13.73 -2.46
#